data_AF-A0A4Q3EEG5-F1
#
_entry.id   AF-A0A4Q3EEG5-F1
#
_cell.length_a   1.000
_cell.length_b   1.000
_cell.length_c   1.000
_cell.angle_alpha   90.00
_cell.angle_beta   90.00
_cell.angle_gamma   90.00
#
_symmetry.space_group_name_H-M   'P 1'
#
loop_
_entity.id
_entity.type
_entity.pdbx_description
1 polymer ?
#
loop_
_entity_poly.entity_id
_entity_poly.type
_entity_poly.pdbx_seq_one_letter_code
_entity_poly.pdbx_strand_id
1 'polypeptide(L)'
;VDLVRIYALKNRVFEMNTGERLKALQEKGVFKETEFQELTQSYYFLMSMRLKNQANQIIHQKAEPDNYIHISNLTTIEEATLIEIFKIIKNFQLGIKVRFTNRLLG
;
A
#
# COMPACT_ATOMS: atom_id res chain seq x y z
N VAL A 1 -3.83 -1.69 -1.29
CA VAL A 1 -4.67 -2.91 -1.17
C VAL A 1 -4.86 -3.60 -2.52
N ASP A 2 -5.38 -2.93 -3.53
CA ASP A 2 -5.77 -3.57 -4.81
C ASP A 2 -4.60 -4.19 -5.58
N LEU A 3 -3.43 -3.55 -5.54
CA LEU A 3 -2.19 -4.08 -6.10
C LEU A 3 -1.92 -5.51 -5.61
N VAL A 4 -1.86 -5.69 -4.28
CA VAL A 4 -1.63 -7.00 -3.66
C VAL A 4 -2.77 -7.96 -4.00
N ARG A 5 -4.02 -7.48 -4.05
CA ARG A 5 -5.18 -8.30 -4.43
C ARG A 5 -5.06 -8.85 -5.85
N ILE A 6 -4.58 -8.07 -6.82
CA ILE A 6 -4.38 -8.52 -8.20
C ILE A 6 -3.35 -9.66 -8.27
N TYR A 7 -2.21 -9.51 -7.59
CA TYR A 7 -1.21 -10.58 -7.51
C TYR A 7 -1.76 -11.82 -6.80
N ALA A 8 -2.51 -11.62 -5.72
CA ALA A 8 -3.13 -12.72 -4.97
C ALA A 8 -4.10 -13.52 -5.84
N LEU A 9 -4.99 -12.84 -6.57
CA LEU A 9 -5.93 -13.47 -7.50
C LEU A 9 -5.20 -14.26 -8.59
N LYS A 10 -4.17 -13.70 -9.22
CA LYS A 10 -3.38 -14.38 -10.26
C LYS A 10 -2.72 -15.67 -9.74
N ASN A 11 -2.29 -15.67 -8.49
CA ASN A 11 -1.54 -16.76 -7.87
C ASN A 11 -2.37 -17.65 -6.93
N ARG A 12 -3.71 -17.54 -7.00
CA ARG A 12 -4.66 -18.33 -6.20
C ARG A 12 -4.34 -18.28 -4.70
N VAL A 13 -4.16 -17.06 -4.19
CA VAL A 13 -3.98 -16.70 -2.78
C VAL A 13 -5.35 -16.19 -2.29
N PHE A 14 -5.92 -16.86 -1.29
CA PHE A 14 -7.31 -16.67 -0.82
C PHE A 14 -7.40 -15.99 0.55
N GLU A 15 -6.26 -15.61 1.10
CA GLU A 15 -6.09 -14.88 2.33
C GLU A 15 -6.90 -13.57 2.27
N MET A 16 -7.55 -13.22 3.38
CA MET A 16 -8.43 -12.05 3.43
C MET A 16 -7.66 -10.78 3.77
N ASN A 17 -6.72 -10.88 4.71
CA ASN A 17 -5.90 -9.76 5.15
C ASN A 17 -4.82 -9.42 4.11
N THR A 18 -4.57 -8.13 3.88
CA THR A 18 -3.55 -7.69 2.91
C THR A 18 -2.14 -8.12 3.32
N GLY A 19 -1.81 -8.09 4.61
CA GLY A 19 -0.51 -8.55 5.13
C GLY A 19 -0.32 -10.06 4.96
N GLU A 20 -1.37 -10.85 5.19
CA GLU A 20 -1.35 -12.29 4.93
C GLU A 20 -1.16 -12.59 3.43
N ARG A 21 -1.85 -11.86 2.55
CA ARG A 21 -1.64 -11.99 1.09
C ARG A 21 -0.20 -11.67 0.70
N LEU A 22 0.39 -10.62 1.26
CA LEU A 22 1.79 -10.26 0.98
C LEU A 22 2.75 -11.39 1.37
N LYS A 23 2.56 -11.97 2.57
CA LYS A 23 3.35 -13.09 3.07
C LYS A 23 3.20 -14.32 2.19
N ALA A 24 1.96 -14.72 1.89
CA ALA A 24 1.70 -15.88 1.02
C ALA A 24 2.27 -15.70 -0.40
N LEU A 25 2.27 -14.47 -0.94
CA LEU A 25 2.88 -14.18 -2.24
C LEU A 25 4.41 -14.27 -2.20
N GLN A 26 5.04 -13.84 -1.10
CA GLN A 26 6.48 -13.98 -0.88
C GLN A 26 6.87 -15.47 -0.71
N GLU A 27 6.14 -16.24 0.08
CA GLU A 27 6.36 -17.69 0.26
C GLU A 27 6.23 -18.47 -1.06
N LYS A 28 5.37 -18.02 -1.98
CA LYS A 28 5.23 -18.57 -3.34
C LYS A 28 6.30 -18.06 -4.33
N GLY A 29 7.23 -17.21 -3.90
CA GLY A 29 8.28 -16.63 -4.75
C GLY A 29 7.76 -15.60 -5.77
N VAL A 30 6.53 -15.09 -5.61
CA VAL A 30 5.96 -14.07 -6.49
C VAL A 30 6.60 -12.70 -6.22
N PHE A 31 6.88 -12.42 -4.95
CA PHE A 31 7.66 -11.26 -4.52
C PHE A 31 8.98 -11.73 -3.94
N LYS A 32 10.06 -11.02 -4.28
CA LYS A 32 11.35 -11.17 -3.61
C LYS A 32 11.23 -10.64 -2.17
N GLU A 33 12.17 -11.04 -1.32
CA GLU A 33 12.24 -10.59 0.07
C GLU A 33 12.20 -9.06 0.19
N THR A 34 12.99 -8.36 -0.62
CA THR A 34 13.06 -6.90 -0.61
C THR A 34 11.72 -6.27 -1.02
N GLU A 35 11.09 -6.79 -2.09
CA GLU A 35 9.77 -6.33 -2.55
C GLU A 35 8.69 -6.55 -1.49
N PHE A 36 8.73 -7.70 -0.79
CA PHE A 36 7.83 -8.00 0.31
C PHE A 36 8.03 -7.03 1.48
N GLN A 37 9.27 -6.78 1.89
CA GLN A 37 9.59 -5.86 2.97
C GLN A 37 9.14 -4.43 2.64
N GLU A 38 9.49 -3.92 1.45
CA GLU A 38 9.11 -2.59 0.98
C GLU A 38 7.58 -2.41 0.94
N LEU A 39 6.85 -3.36 0.33
CA LEU A 39 5.39 -3.30 0.25
C LEU A 39 4.73 -3.41 1.62
N THR A 40 5.26 -4.27 2.50
CA THR A 40 4.71 -4.49 3.84
C THR A 40 4.88 -3.25 4.69
N GLN A 41 6.08 -2.68 4.73
CA GLN A 41 6.37 -1.44 5.47
C GLN A 41 5.54 -0.28 4.93
N SER A 42 5.50 -0.11 3.60
CA SER A 42 4.67 0.90 2.93
C SER A 42 3.21 0.78 3.32
N TYR A 43 2.66 -0.45 3.28
CA TYR A 43 1.26 -0.70 3.61
C TYR A 43 0.94 -0.35 5.06
N TYR A 44 1.75 -0.83 6.01
CA TYR A 44 1.49 -0.57 7.43
C TYR A 44 1.73 0.89 7.83
N PHE A 45 2.66 1.59 7.18
CA PHE A 45 2.82 3.03 7.35
C PHE A 45 1.58 3.80 6.89
N LEU A 46 1.05 3.48 5.70
CA LEU A 46 -0.18 4.14 5.21
C LEU A 46 -1.40 3.83 6.10
N MET A 47 -1.49 2.62 6.66
CA MET A 47 -2.57 2.26 7.59
C MET A 47 -2.42 2.94 8.95
N SER A 48 -1.21 3.08 9.47
CA SER A 48 -0.99 3.82 10.72
C SER A 48 -1.31 5.31 10.55
N MET A 49 -0.92 5.92 9.42
CA MET A 49 -1.30 7.29 9.09
C MET A 49 -2.81 7.48 9.01
N ARG A 50 -3.52 6.57 8.33
CA ARG A 50 -4.98 6.58 8.25
C ARG A 50 -5.61 6.49 9.63
N LEU A 51 -5.17 5.55 10.46
CA LEU A 51 -5.70 5.36 11.80
C LEU A 51 -5.48 6.59 12.67
N LYS A 52 -4.28 7.19 12.62
CA LYS A 52 -3.95 8.44 13.32
C LYS A 52 -4.85 9.59 12.88
N ASN A 53 -5.07 9.74 11.56
CA ASN A 53 -5.96 10.77 11.02
C ASN A 53 -7.40 10.62 11.53
N GLN A 54 -7.95 9.41 11.43
CA GLN A 54 -9.32 9.12 11.85
C GLN A 54 -9.49 9.27 13.37
N ALA A 55 -8.52 8.82 14.16
CA ALA A 55 -8.52 9.03 15.60
C ALA A 55 -8.55 10.53 15.95
N ASN A 56 -7.77 11.36 15.26
CA ASN A 56 -7.79 12.81 15.47
C ASN A 56 -9.14 13.46 15.07
N GLN A 57 -9.73 13.03 13.95
CA GLN A 57 -11.05 13.51 13.50
C GLN A 57 -12.13 13.20 14.56
N ILE A 58 -12.12 11.99 15.10
CA ILE A 58 -13.09 11.55 16.12
C ILE A 58 -12.86 12.28 17.45
N ILE A 59 -11.64 12.23 17.98
CA ILE A 59 -11.32 12.64 19.35
C ILE A 59 -11.26 14.17 19.47
N HIS A 60 -10.64 14.85 18.51
CA HIS A 60 -10.35 16.27 18.62
C HIS A 60 -11.28 17.15 17.79
N GLN A 61 -11.64 16.70 16.58
CA GLN A 61 -12.48 17.50 15.67
C GLN A 61 -13.97 17.21 15.84
N LYS A 62 -14.33 16.10 16.51
CA LYS A 62 -15.71 15.61 16.66
C LYS A 62 -16.42 15.50 15.30
N ALA A 63 -15.69 15.06 14.29
CA ALA A 63 -16.16 14.89 12.92
C ALA A 63 -16.22 13.41 12.54
N GLU A 64 -17.04 13.09 11.55
CA GLU A 64 -17.05 11.75 10.93
C GLU A 64 -15.67 11.46 10.31
N PRO A 65 -15.08 10.27 10.56
CA PRO A 65 -13.76 9.93 10.07
C PRO A 65 -13.77 9.70 8.55
N ASP A 66 -12.72 10.19 7.88
CA ASP A 66 -12.49 9.95 6.45
C ASP A 66 -11.05 9.45 6.19
N ASN A 67 -10.65 9.40 4.91
CA ASN A 67 -9.32 8.97 4.50
C ASN A 67 -8.46 10.12 3.94
N TYR A 68 -8.93 11.37 4.05
CA TYR A 68 -8.24 12.53 3.52
C TYR A 68 -7.22 13.03 4.53
N ILE A 69 -5.95 12.97 4.14
CA ILE A 69 -4.83 13.45 4.95
C ILE A 69 -4.36 14.77 4.35
N HIS A 70 -4.43 15.84 5.15
CA HIS A 70 -3.88 17.14 4.77
C HIS A 70 -2.35 17.10 4.90
N ILE A 71 -1.64 17.32 3.80
CA ILE A 71 -0.16 17.28 3.74
C ILE A 71 0.44 18.31 4.70
N SER A 72 -0.23 19.47 4.88
CA SER A 72 0.18 20.52 5.82
C SER A 72 0.28 20.06 7.29
N ASN A 73 -0.35 18.93 7.62
CA ASN A 73 -0.36 18.38 8.98
C ASN A 73 0.70 17.30 9.19
N LEU A 74 1.52 17.02 8.17
CA LEU A 74 2.58 16.03 8.23
C LEU A 74 3.89 16.66 8.71
N THR A 75 4.66 15.89 9.47
CA THR A 75 6.07 16.22 9.71
C THR A 75 6.87 16.04 8.42
N THR A 76 8.02 16.70 8.33
CA THR A 76 8.94 16.55 7.19
C THR A 76 9.38 15.09 6.98
N ILE A 77 9.51 14.32 8.06
CA ILE A 77 9.85 12.89 8.00
C ILE A 77 8.68 12.08 7.42
N GLU A 78 7.45 12.32 7.87
CA GLU A 78 6.25 11.65 7.34
C GLU A 78 6.04 11.99 5.85
N GLU A 79 6.25 13.24 5.46
CA GLU A 79 6.16 13.68 4.07
C GLU A 79 7.20 12.99 3.18
N ALA A 80 8.48 13.01 3.58
CA ALA A 80 9.55 12.33 2.85
C ALA A 80 9.29 10.82 2.73
N THR A 81 8.83 10.19 3.82
CA THR A 81 8.47 8.76 3.83
C THR A 81 7.31 8.48 2.88
N LEU A 82 6.28 9.33 2.87
CA LEU A 82 5.13 9.19 1.97
C LEU A 82 5.55 9.28 0.49
N ILE A 83 6.48 10.18 0.16
CA ILE A 83 7.03 10.32 -1.19
C ILE A 83 7.74 9.03 -1.63
N GLU A 84 8.58 8.45 -0.77
CA GLU A 84 9.27 7.18 -1.09
C GLU A 84 8.28 6.03 -1.27
N ILE A 85 7.26 5.94 -0.41
CA ILE A 85 6.20 4.94 -0.54
C ILE A 85 5.47 5.07 -1.90
N PHE A 86 5.19 6.29 -2.35
CA PHE A 86 4.55 6.48 -3.66
C PHE A 86 5.45 6.07 -4.83
N LYS A 87 6.77 6.24 -4.72
CA LYS A 87 7.73 5.72 -5.72
C LYS A 87 7.70 4.19 -5.78
N ILE A 88 7.71 3.53 -4.62
CA ILE A 88 7.57 2.06 -4.52
C ILE A 88 6.26 1.62 -5.19
N ILE A 89 5.12 2.19 -4.81
CA ILE A 89 3.81 1.86 -5.39
C ILE A 89 3.79 2.04 -6.91
N LYS A 90 4.38 3.13 -7.41
CA LYS A 90 4.46 3.41 -8.86
C LYS A 90 5.22 2.30 -9.59
N ASN A 91 6.32 1.79 -9.05
CA ASN A 91 7.09 0.70 -9.65
C ASN A 91 6.24 -0.58 -9.76
N PHE A 92 5.51 -0.95 -8.71
CA PHE A 92 4.63 -2.12 -8.76
C PHE A 92 3.43 -1.94 -9.71
N GLN A 93 2.86 -0.73 -9.79
CA GLN A 93 1.80 -0.42 -10.74
C GLN A 93 2.27 -0.55 -12.20
N LEU A 94 3.51 -0.12 -12.50
CA LEU A 94 4.12 -0.36 -13.81
C LEU A 94 4.26 -1.86 -14.08
N GLY A 95 4.75 -2.63 -13.11
CA GLY A 95 4.80 -4.10 -13.22
C GLY A 95 3.44 -4.73 -13.50
N ILE A 96 2.36 -4.21 -12.90
CA ILE A 96 0.99 -4.66 -13.19
C ILE A 96 0.61 -4.35 -14.64
N LYS A 97 0.85 -3.12 -15.12
CA LYS A 97 0.52 -2.73 -16.50
C LYS A 97 1.18 -3.70 -17.50
N VAL A 98 2.46 -3.97 -17.31
CA VAL A 98 3.22 -4.91 -18.15
C VAL A 98 2.62 -6.32 -18.10
N ARG A 99 2.40 -6.87 -16.90
CA ARG A 99 2.02 -8.28 -16.72
C ARG A 99 0.55 -8.60 -17.02
N PHE A 100 -0.35 -7.63 -16.86
CA PHE A 100 -1.79 -7.90 -16.86
C PHE A 100 -2.57 -7.17 -17.95
N THR A 101 -2.00 -6.16 -18.60
CA THR A 101 -2.77 -5.33 -19.56
C THR A 101 -2.25 -5.38 -20.99
N ASN A 102 -1.08 -5.97 -21.27
CA ASN A 102 -0.42 -5.98 -22.59
C ASN A 102 -0.31 -4.60 -23.29
N ARG A 103 -0.55 -3.50 -22.58
CA ARG A 103 -0.38 -2.12 -23.07
C ARG A 103 0.97 -1.60 -22.59
N LEU A 104 2.03 -2.05 -23.24
CA LEU A 104 3.38 -1.49 -23.12
C LEU A 104 3.69 -0.44 -24.19
N LEU A 105 2.91 -0.44 -25.27
CA LEU A 105 3.02 0.47 -26.40
C LEU A 105 1.64 1.09 -26.60
N GLY A 106 1.46 2.28 -26.03
CA GLY A 106 0.56 3.27 -26.64
C GLY A 106 1.36 4.00 -27.69
#